data_AF-A0A6V8N8R9-F1
#
_entry.id   AF-A0A6V8N8R9-F1
#
_cell.length_a   1.000
_cell.length_b   1.000
_cell.length_c   1.000
_cell.angle_alpha   90.00
_cell.angle_beta   90.00
_cell.angle_gamma   90.00
#
_symmetry.space_group_name_H-M   'P 1'
#
loop_
_entity.id
_entity.type
_entity.pdbx_description
1 polymer ?
#
loop_
_entity_poly.entity_id
_entity_poly.type
_entity_poly.pdbx_seq_one_letter_code
_entity_poly.pdbx_strand_id
1 'polypeptide(L)'
;MQEFHYFPTPNFAARLSKIEKHDPPGHARILDVIDRLLKHPGDADGWMHGAYQGRLKKYVGRRDYRLIYHWCELCRKEGKKFEEKCGFCQQVQDNSVVFFEIYHKNEANRL
;
A
#
# COMPACT_ATOMS: atom_id res chain seq x y z
N MET A 1 16.44 -13.14 3.96
CA MET A 1 15.25 -12.29 4.18
C MET A 1 14.19 -12.81 3.23
N GLN A 2 13.02 -13.17 3.74
CA GLN A 2 11.92 -13.67 2.93
C GLN A 2 11.24 -12.48 2.26
N GLU A 3 11.10 -12.51 0.93
CA GLU A 3 10.36 -11.49 0.19
C GLU A 3 8.87 -11.71 0.41
N PHE A 4 8.13 -10.64 0.68
CA PHE A 4 6.69 -10.70 0.84
C PHE A 4 6.01 -10.74 -0.54
N HIS A 5 4.86 -11.40 -0.62
CA HIS A 5 4.04 -11.46 -1.82
C HIS A 5 3.33 -10.14 -2.08
N TYR A 6 3.38 -9.71 -3.33
CA TYR A 6 2.62 -8.57 -3.84
C TYR A 6 1.14 -8.92 -3.98
N PHE A 7 0.27 -8.15 -3.33
CA PHE A 7 -1.18 -8.30 -3.48
C PHE A 7 -1.87 -6.94 -3.72
N PRO A 8 -2.19 -6.58 -4.97
CA PRO A 8 -2.94 -5.37 -5.26
C PRO A 8 -4.45 -5.60 -5.16
N THR A 9 -5.17 -4.64 -4.57
CA THR A 9 -6.63 -4.58 -4.75
C THR A 9 -6.97 -4.18 -6.20
N PRO A 10 -8.19 -4.49 -6.69
CA PRO A 10 -8.61 -4.06 -8.02
C PRO A 10 -8.50 -2.55 -8.24
N ASN A 11 -8.82 -1.74 -7.23
CA ASN A 11 -8.70 -0.28 -7.30
C ASN A 11 -7.24 0.17 -7.44
N PHE A 12 -6.33 -0.42 -6.66
CA PHE A 12 -4.90 -0.14 -6.76
C PHE A 12 -4.37 -0.48 -8.15
N ALA A 13 -4.65 -1.69 -8.63
CA ALA A 13 -4.21 -2.15 -9.95
C ALA A 13 -4.73 -1.24 -11.07
N ALA A 14 -6.03 -0.93 -11.07
CA ALA A 14 -6.63 -0.06 -12.07
C ALA A 14 -6.01 1.35 -12.08
N ARG A 15 -5.64 1.87 -10.91
CA ARG A 15 -5.00 3.19 -10.79
C ARG A 15 -3.54 3.15 -11.23
N LEU A 16 -2.82 2.09 -10.89
CA LEU A 16 -1.45 1.88 -11.35
C LEU A 16 -1.37 1.82 -12.88
N SER A 17 -2.26 1.07 -13.53
CA SER A 17 -2.33 1.02 -15.01
C SER A 17 -2.68 2.37 -15.66
N LYS A 18 -3.42 3.25 -14.97
CA LYS A 18 -3.66 4.62 -15.46
C LYS A 18 -2.40 5.46 -15.34
N ILE A 19 -1.69 5.37 -14.22
CA ILE A 19 -0.44 6.11 -14.00
C ILE A 19 0.62 5.68 -15.01
N GLU A 20 0.73 4.38 -15.33
CA GLU A 20 1.63 3.88 -16.38
C GLU A 20 1.47 4.63 -17.71
N LYS A 21 0.23 4.95 -18.09
CA LYS A 21 -0.09 5.64 -19.35
C LYS A 21 0.11 7.16 -19.28
N HIS A 22 -0.14 7.77 -18.13
CA HIS A 22 -0.20 9.23 -17.99
C HIS A 22 1.04 9.86 -17.34
N ASP A 23 1.75 9.11 -16.50
CA ASP A 23 3.03 9.49 -15.88
C ASP A 23 3.96 8.26 -15.78
N PRO A 24 4.57 7.82 -16.91
CA PRO A 24 5.50 6.69 -16.90
C PRO A 24 6.68 6.84 -15.91
N PRO A 25 7.29 8.04 -15.74
CA PRO A 25 8.29 8.25 -14.69
C PRO A 25 7.73 8.10 -13.27
N GLY A 26 6.51 8.55 -13.01
CA GLY A 26 5.79 8.30 -11.76
C GLY A 26 5.56 6.82 -11.52
N HIS A 27 5.11 6.10 -12.54
CA HIS A 27 4.89 4.66 -12.50
C HIS A 27 6.16 3.89 -12.13
N ALA A 28 7.29 4.17 -12.79
CA ALA A 28 8.58 3.54 -12.47
C ALA A 28 8.98 3.76 -11.00
N ARG A 29 8.85 5.00 -10.51
CA ARG A 29 9.13 5.32 -9.09
C ARG A 29 8.22 4.56 -8.12
N ILE A 30 6.96 4.31 -8.50
CA ILE A 30 6.02 3.53 -7.68
C ILE A 30 6.46 2.07 -7.62
N LEU A 31 6.85 1.47 -8.76
CA LEU A 31 7.35 0.10 -8.80
C LEU A 31 8.59 -0.08 -7.92
N ASP A 32 9.56 0.85 -7.99
CA ASP A 32 10.75 0.83 -7.14
C ASP A 32 10.39 0.85 -5.64
N VAL A 33 9.34 1.58 -5.27
CA VAL A 33 8.87 1.63 -3.87
C VAL A 33 8.17 0.33 -3.49
N ILE A 34 7.37 -0.25 -4.39
CA ILE A 34 6.72 -1.56 -4.16
C ILE A 34 7.79 -2.60 -3.89
N ASP A 35 8.81 -2.72 -4.73
CA ASP A 35 9.90 -3.69 -4.55
C ASP A 35 10.62 -3.54 -3.21
N ARG A 36 10.83 -2.29 -2.76
CA ARG A 36 11.38 -2.03 -1.41
C ARG A 36 10.43 -2.47 -0.31
N LEU A 37 9.13 -2.20 -0.44
CA LEU A 37 8.13 -2.59 0.55
C LEU A 37 7.93 -4.12 0.60
N LEU A 38 8.11 -4.84 -0.49
CA LEU A 38 8.08 -6.31 -0.48
C LEU A 38 9.28 -6.91 0.27
N LYS A 39 10.40 -6.20 0.35
CA LYS A 39 11.59 -6.62 1.14
C LYS A 39 11.52 -6.14 2.59
N HIS A 40 10.98 -4.94 2.79
CA HIS A 40 10.91 -4.26 4.07
C HIS A 40 9.55 -3.57 4.23
N PRO A 41 8.47 -4.32 4.52
CA PRO A 41 7.15 -3.73 4.58
C PRO A 41 7.03 -2.69 5.71
N GLY A 42 7.91 -2.82 6.72
CA GLY A 42 8.19 -1.86 7.81
C GLY A 42 8.57 -0.45 7.42
N ASP A 43 9.00 -0.22 6.18
CA ASP A 43 9.43 1.08 5.69
C ASP A 43 8.22 2.00 5.37
N ALA A 44 7.32 2.16 6.33
CA ALA A 44 6.19 3.07 6.27
C ALA A 44 6.59 4.48 6.73
N ASP A 45 5.98 5.51 6.14
CA ASP A 45 6.11 6.89 6.64
C ASP A 45 5.08 7.21 7.74
N GLY A 46 4.25 6.24 8.09
CA GLY A 46 3.35 6.30 9.24
C GLY A 46 2.00 5.65 8.99
N TRP A 47 1.12 5.83 9.97
CA TRP A 47 -0.23 5.31 9.94
C TRP A 47 -1.21 6.30 9.29
N MET A 48 -2.28 5.74 8.75
CA MET A 48 -3.47 6.45 8.30
C MET A 48 -4.45 6.63 9.47
N HIS A 49 -5.19 7.74 9.45
CA HIS A 49 -6.27 8.06 10.38
C HIS A 49 -7.60 8.20 9.62
N GLY A 50 -8.71 8.38 10.33
CA GLY A 50 -10.04 8.56 9.72
C GLY A 50 -10.55 7.30 8.99
N ALA A 51 -11.09 7.45 7.79
CA ALA A 51 -11.67 6.36 6.99
C ALA A 51 -10.69 5.22 6.68
N TYR A 52 -9.38 5.49 6.74
CA TYR A 52 -8.31 4.51 6.51
C TYR A 52 -7.56 4.10 7.78
N GLN A 53 -8.14 4.35 8.97
CA GLN A 53 -7.50 4.03 10.25
C GLN A 53 -6.98 2.59 10.28
N GLY A 54 -5.69 2.44 10.58
CA GLY A 54 -5.03 1.12 10.66
C GLY A 54 -4.26 0.70 9.42
N ARG A 55 -4.29 1.50 8.36
CA ARG A 55 -3.46 1.27 7.16
C ARG A 55 -2.17 2.06 7.25
N LEU A 56 -1.14 1.59 6.56
CA LEU A 56 0.14 2.27 6.43
C LEU A 56 0.14 3.17 5.20
N LYS A 57 0.97 4.22 5.24
CA LYS A 57 1.24 5.09 4.09
C LYS A 57 2.72 5.13 3.76
N LYS A 58 3.04 5.18 2.47
CA LYS A 58 4.39 5.42 1.96
C LYS A 58 4.36 6.45 0.84
N TYR A 59 5.19 7.48 0.92
CA TYR A 59 5.37 8.49 -0.10
C TYR A 59 6.31 7.99 -1.20
N VAL A 60 6.04 8.43 -2.43
CA VAL A 60 6.82 8.14 -3.62
C VAL A 60 7.22 9.46 -4.28
N GLY A 61 8.50 9.58 -4.65
CA GLY A 61 9.05 10.69 -5.44
C GLY A 61 8.73 12.08 -4.89
N ARG A 62 9.57 12.66 -4.02
CA ARG A 62 9.36 14.00 -3.40
C ARG A 62 7.92 14.27 -2.92
N ARG A 63 7.16 13.21 -2.55
CA ARG A 63 5.75 13.24 -2.10
C ARG A 63 4.72 13.51 -3.20
N ASP A 64 5.03 13.18 -4.45
CA ASP A 64 4.08 13.24 -5.57
C ASP A 64 2.96 12.20 -5.40
N TYR A 65 3.32 10.95 -5.08
CA TYR A 65 2.36 9.89 -4.82
C TYR A 65 2.44 9.39 -3.37
N ARG A 66 1.35 8.78 -2.91
CA ARG A 66 1.24 8.08 -1.63
C ARG A 66 0.55 6.74 -1.84
N LEU A 67 1.23 5.66 -1.49
CA LEU A 67 0.69 4.31 -1.45
C LEU A 67 0.01 4.09 -0.11
N ILE A 68 -1.20 3.54 -0.13
CA ILE A 68 -1.88 3.02 1.06
C ILE A 68 -1.79 1.51 1.04
N TYR A 69 -1.19 0.92 2.07
CA TYR A 69 -0.93 -0.51 2.11
C TYR A 69 -1.06 -1.07 3.53
N HIS A 70 -0.99 -2.40 3.63
CA HIS A 70 -0.85 -3.11 4.89
C HIS A 70 0.00 -4.37 4.69
N TRP A 71 0.56 -4.94 5.75
CA TRP A 71 1.26 -6.23 5.66
C TRP A 71 0.74 -7.19 6.74
N CYS A 72 0.50 -8.44 6.35
CA CYS A 72 -0.32 -9.38 7.11
C CYS A 72 0.31 -9.80 8.45
N GLU A 73 1.63 -9.96 8.51
CA GLU A 73 2.33 -10.34 9.73
C GLU A 73 2.08 -9.35 10.89
N LEU A 74 2.07 -8.03 10.62
CA LEU A 74 1.73 -7.03 11.63
C LEU A 74 0.25 -7.07 11.99
N CYS A 75 -0.64 -7.26 11.00
CA CYS A 75 -2.08 -7.37 11.23
C CYS A 75 -2.42 -8.50 12.21
N ARG A 76 -1.81 -9.67 12.05
CA ARG A 76 -2.05 -10.82 12.92
C ARG A 76 -1.40 -10.66 14.29
N LYS A 77 -0.21 -10.06 14.36
CA LYS A 77 0.50 -9.80 15.63
C LYS A 77 -0.23 -8.79 16.51
N GLU A 78 -0.87 -7.79 15.92
CA GLU A 78 -1.69 -6.78 16.62
C GLU A 78 -3.10 -7.30 17.01
N GLY A 79 -3.46 -8.52 16.58
CA GLY A 79 -4.69 -9.23 16.97
C GLY A 79 -5.99 -8.65 16.40
N LYS A 80 -7.13 -9.08 16.98
CA LYS A 80 -8.54 -8.84 16.56
C LYS A 80 -8.90 -7.39 16.17
N LYS A 81 -8.10 -6.38 16.55
CA LYS A 81 -8.37 -4.96 16.25
C LYS A 81 -8.36 -4.62 14.75
N PHE A 82 -7.67 -5.41 13.92
CA PHE A 82 -7.57 -5.16 12.48
C PHE A 82 -8.08 -6.29 11.57
N GLU A 83 -8.34 -7.49 12.10
CA GLU A 83 -8.93 -8.61 11.34
C GLU A 83 -10.25 -8.23 10.67
N GLU A 84 -11.15 -7.54 11.39
CA GLU A 84 -12.44 -7.10 10.85
C GLU A 84 -12.30 -6.01 9.76
N LYS A 85 -11.18 -5.28 9.73
CA LYS A 85 -10.96 -4.13 8.83
C LYS A 85 -10.16 -4.48 7.58
N CYS A 86 -9.41 -5.58 7.61
CA CYS A 86 -8.57 -5.99 6.48
C CYS A 86 -9.43 -6.54 5.32
N GLY A 87 -10.44 -7.37 5.62
CA GLY A 87 -11.32 -7.98 4.61
C GLY A 87 -10.66 -9.03 3.70
N PHE A 88 -9.32 -9.12 3.70
CA PHE A 88 -8.55 -10.05 2.85
C PHE A 88 -7.84 -11.16 3.65
N CYS A 89 -7.92 -11.19 4.98
CA CYS A 89 -7.21 -12.17 5.82
C CYS A 89 -7.46 -13.66 5.48
N GLN A 90 -8.57 -13.98 4.82
CA GLN A 90 -8.88 -15.35 4.34
C GLN A 90 -8.39 -15.64 2.90
N GLN A 91 -7.89 -14.62 2.20
CA GLN A 91 -7.50 -14.68 0.78
C GLN A 91 -6.00 -14.46 0.55
N VAL A 92 -5.29 -13.88 1.53
CA VAL A 92 -3.84 -13.63 1.44
C VAL A 92 -3.03 -14.48 2.41
N GLN A 93 -1.85 -14.90 1.95
CA GLN A 93 -0.87 -15.61 2.76
C GLN A 93 -0.21 -14.68 3.78
N ASP A 94 0.33 -15.25 4.86
CA ASP A 94 0.84 -14.48 6.00
C ASP A 94 2.03 -13.56 5.64
N ASN A 95 2.80 -13.92 4.63
CA ASN A 95 3.90 -13.15 4.08
C ASN A 95 3.44 -12.28 2.89
N SER A 96 2.32 -11.56 2.99
CA SER A 96 1.82 -10.68 1.92
C SER A 96 1.81 -9.20 2.30
N VAL A 97 2.04 -8.33 1.31
CA VAL A 97 1.79 -6.90 1.37
C VAL A 97 0.59 -6.57 0.49
N VAL A 98 -0.46 -6.06 1.11
CA VAL A 98 -1.72 -5.70 0.46
C VAL A 98 -1.71 -4.20 0.13
N PHE A 99 -1.83 -3.87 -1.15
CA PHE A 99 -1.85 -2.50 -1.66
C PHE A 99 -3.28 -2.08 -2.01
N PHE A 100 -3.79 -1.05 -1.32
CA PHE A 100 -5.21 -0.67 -1.39
C PHE A 100 -5.50 0.47 -2.36
N GLU A 101 -4.68 1.53 -2.34
CA GLU A 101 -4.95 2.76 -3.09
C GLU A 101 -3.66 3.53 -3.38
N ILE A 102 -3.66 4.32 -4.45
CA ILE A 102 -2.60 5.27 -4.80
C ILE A 102 -3.21 6.68 -4.80
N TYR A 103 -2.62 7.62 -4.07
CA TYR A 103 -3.02 9.02 -4.10
C TYR A 103 -1.94 9.85 -4.77
N HIS A 104 -2.31 10.78 -5.66
CA HIS A 104 -1.42 11.83 -6.10
C HIS A 104 -1.63 13.11 -5.27
N LYS A 105 -0.59 13.92 -5.06
CA LYS A 105 -0.65 15.16 -4.27
C LYS A 105 -1.73 16.13 -4.75
N ASN A 106 -2.02 16.15 -6.06
CA ASN A 106 -3.07 17.01 -6.63
C ASN A 106 -4.49 16.57 -6.23
N GLU A 107 -4.62 15.35 -5.69
CA GLU A 107 -5.88 14.77 -5.21
C GLU A 107 -5.95 14.79 -3.67
N ALA A 108 -4.85 15.15 -2.99
CA ALA A 108 -4.71 15.07 -1.54
C ALA A 108 -5.63 16.05 -0.78
N ASN A 109 -6.16 17.08 -1.44
CA ASN A 109 -7.15 18.00 -0.85
C ASN A 109 -8.56 17.40 -0.69
N ARG A 110 -8.78 16.12 -1.06
CA ARG A 110 -10.08 15.43 -0.94
C ARG A 110 -10.16 14.42 0.22
N LEU A 111 -9.22 14.46 1.16
CA LEU A 111 -9.18 13.55 2.33
C LEU A 111 -9.13 14.29 3.65
#